data_AF-A0A5N6EQL0-F1
#
_entry.id   AF-A0A5N6EQL0-F1
#
_cell.length_a   1.000
_cell.length_b   1.000
_cell.length_c   1.000
_cell.angle_alpha   90.00
_cell.angle_beta   90.00
_cell.angle_gamma   90.00
#
_symmetry.space_group_name_H-M   'P 1'
#
loop_
_entity.id
_entity.type
_entity.pdbx_description
1 polymer ?
#
loop_
_entity_poly.entity_id
_entity_poly.type
_entity_poly.pdbx_seq_one_letter_code
_entity_poly.pdbx_strand_id
1 'polypeptide(L)'
;MTQKTVFQGDAKSQSHVSVDSASCTVHGLSQTPHLDRQLQQPQTKEILQALTVALNDIADERQCTKCAVETASGLLTGYVREVKEAKKNGQYSKEEKKALKKEIKGLAKGVKRDVKALWLEGK
;
A
#
# COMPACT_ATOMS: atom_id res chain seq x y z
N MET A 1 1.74 53.34 35.20
CA MET A 1 2.71 52.37 34.63
C MET A 1 2.06 50.99 34.69
N THR A 2 1.44 50.51 33.60
CA THR A 2 2.01 49.57 32.60
C THR A 2 2.15 48.15 33.21
N GLN A 3 1.55 47.05 32.78
CA GLN A 3 0.65 46.68 31.69
C GLN A 3 -0.03 45.33 32.06
N LYS A 4 -1.27 45.13 31.60
CA LYS A 4 -1.95 43.82 31.48
C LYS A 4 -1.33 43.06 30.29
N THR A 5 -1.20 41.74 30.39
CA THR A 5 -1.16 40.88 29.20
C THR A 5 -1.99 39.63 29.43
N VAL A 6 -3.17 39.65 28.81
CA VAL A 6 -4.03 38.52 28.50
C VAL A 6 -3.36 37.77 27.35
N PHE A 7 -3.17 36.45 27.46
CA PHE A 7 -2.92 35.61 26.31
C PHE A 7 -4.22 34.93 25.89
N GLN A 8 -4.77 35.44 24.80
CA GLN A 8 -5.85 34.87 24.00
C GLN A 8 -5.27 34.65 22.59
N GLY A 9 -5.65 33.55 21.96
CA GLY A 9 -5.33 33.22 20.56
C GLY A 9 -4.44 31.97 20.46
N ASP A 10 -4.69 30.97 19.62
CA ASP A 10 -5.71 30.82 18.58
C ASP A 10 -5.90 29.33 18.31
N ALA A 11 -7.15 28.93 18.11
CA ALA A 11 -7.49 27.69 17.45
C ALA A 11 -6.95 27.73 16.01
N LYS A 12 -5.79 27.14 15.76
CA LYS A 12 -5.30 26.92 14.40
C LYS A 12 -5.43 25.45 14.06
N SER A 13 -6.43 25.19 13.23
CA SER A 13 -6.67 23.99 12.45
C SER A 13 -5.42 23.14 12.28
N GLN A 14 -5.48 21.92 12.79
CA GLN A 14 -4.59 20.84 12.40
C GLN A 14 -4.64 20.76 10.87
N SER A 15 -3.63 21.34 10.23
CA SER A 15 -3.46 21.24 8.79
C SER A 15 -3.38 19.75 8.49
N HIS A 16 -4.36 19.28 7.72
CA HIS A 16 -4.26 18.06 6.95
C HIS A 16 -2.86 18.06 6.35
N VAL A 17 -2.01 17.14 6.78
CA VAL A 17 -0.77 16.88 6.07
C VAL A 17 -1.26 16.35 4.73
N SER A 18 -1.28 17.22 3.72
CA SER A 18 -1.35 16.80 2.34
C SER A 18 -0.15 15.90 2.14
N VAL A 19 -0.43 14.60 2.18
CA VAL A 19 0.50 13.57 1.76
C VAL A 19 0.74 13.88 0.30
N ASP A 20 1.88 14.50 0.01
CA ASP A 20 2.39 14.63 -1.35
C ASP A 20 2.30 13.23 -1.97
N SER A 21 1.36 13.09 -2.92
CA SER A 21 1.19 11.88 -3.69
C SER A 21 2.53 11.63 -4.36
N ALA A 22 3.30 10.66 -3.84
CA ALA A 22 4.61 10.31 -4.35
C ALA A 22 4.52 10.19 -5.88
N SER A 23 5.04 11.19 -6.57
CA SER A 23 4.95 11.26 -8.02
C SER A 23 5.89 10.20 -8.57
N CYS A 24 5.34 9.29 -9.37
CA CYS A 24 6.16 8.32 -10.04
C CYS A 24 7.00 9.07 -11.07
N THR A 25 8.33 8.96 -10.99
CA THR A 25 9.26 9.60 -11.96
C THR A 25 9.00 9.15 -13.40
N VAL A 26 8.34 8.00 -13.58
CA VAL A 26 7.96 7.43 -14.89
C VAL A 26 6.55 7.82 -15.32
N HIS A 27 5.61 8.00 -14.39
CA HIS A 27 4.17 8.09 -14.71
C HIS A 27 3.46 9.37 -14.21
N GLY A 28 4.16 10.34 -13.62
CA GLY A 28 3.52 11.56 -13.10
C GLY A 28 2.65 11.25 -11.89
N LEU A 29 1.40 11.74 -11.87
CA LEU A 29 0.45 11.44 -10.80
C LEU A 29 0.07 9.96 -10.80
N SER A 30 -0.01 9.36 -9.60
CA SER A 30 -0.42 7.96 -9.47
C SER A 30 -1.81 7.73 -10.05
N GLN A 31 -1.93 6.67 -10.86
CA GLN A 31 -3.22 6.19 -11.36
C GLN A 31 -3.97 5.34 -10.33
N THR A 32 -3.35 5.04 -9.19
CA THR A 32 -3.88 4.24 -8.08
C THR A 32 -3.64 4.91 -6.72
N PRO A 33 -4.11 6.14 -6.50
CA PRO A 33 -3.81 6.90 -5.28
C PRO A 33 -4.32 6.25 -3.99
N HIS A 34 -5.42 5.51 -4.03
CA HIS A 34 -5.94 4.84 -2.82
C HIS A 34 -5.08 3.63 -2.44
N LEU A 35 -4.62 2.87 -3.44
CA LEU A 35 -3.69 1.77 -3.24
C LEU A 35 -2.35 2.29 -2.70
N ASP A 36 -1.81 3.37 -3.27
CA ASP A 36 -0.52 3.94 -2.86
C ASP A 36 -0.55 4.39 -1.40
N ARG A 37 -1.61 5.11 -1.01
CA ARG A 37 -1.79 5.53 0.38
C ARG A 37 -1.85 4.33 1.33
N GLN A 38 -2.48 3.23 0.92
CA GLN A 38 -2.53 2.01 1.72
C GLN A 38 -1.16 1.34 1.83
N LEU A 39 -0.40 1.28 0.73
CA LEU A 39 0.96 0.72 0.72
C LEU A 39 1.95 1.56 1.51
N GLN A 40 1.70 2.85 1.66
CA GLN A 40 2.52 3.75 2.47
C GLN A 40 2.26 3.65 3.98
N GLN A 41 1.21 2.97 4.42
CA GLN A 41 0.94 2.79 5.85
C GLN A 41 2.08 2.01 6.53
N PRO A 42 2.48 2.37 7.77
CA PRO A 42 3.60 1.72 8.46
C PRO A 42 3.48 0.20 8.51
N GLN A 43 2.32 -0.32 8.90
CA GLN A 43 2.00 -1.75 8.94
C GLN A 43 2.22 -2.44 7.59
N THR A 44 1.79 -1.80 6.48
CA THR A 44 1.96 -2.34 5.15
C THR A 44 3.42 -2.33 4.72
N LYS A 45 4.16 -1.27 5.08
CA LYS A 45 5.59 -1.16 4.79
C LYS A 45 6.40 -2.26 5.47
N GLU A 46 6.08 -2.60 6.71
CA GLU A 46 6.74 -3.70 7.44
C GLU A 46 6.55 -5.04 6.72
N ILE A 47 5.33 -5.32 6.26
CA ILE A 47 5.03 -6.53 5.48
C ILE A 47 5.79 -6.54 4.15
N LEU A 48 5.84 -5.40 3.45
CA LEU A 48 6.59 -5.28 2.19
C LEU A 48 8.08 -5.49 2.42
N GLN A 49 8.65 -4.96 3.50
CA GLN A 49 10.04 -5.20 3.88
C GLN A 49 10.30 -6.67 4.18
N ALA A 50 9.42 -7.33 4.94
CA ALA A 50 9.53 -8.76 5.22
C ALA A 50 9.44 -9.60 3.94
N LEU A 51 8.58 -9.21 2.99
CA LEU A 51 8.49 -9.86 1.69
C LEU A 51 9.78 -9.68 0.88
N THR A 52 10.37 -8.47 0.88
CA THR A 52 11.66 -8.21 0.23
C THR A 52 12.76 -9.08 0.82
N VAL A 53 12.82 -9.22 2.15
CA VAL A 53 13.80 -10.10 2.81
C VAL A 53 13.59 -11.55 2.37
N ALA A 54 12.37 -12.07 2.41
CA ALA A 54 12.08 -13.44 1.99
C ALA A 54 12.43 -13.72 0.52
N LEU A 55 12.26 -12.73 -0.36
CA LEU A 55 12.66 -12.84 -1.76
C LEU A 55 14.18 -12.77 -1.94
N ASN A 56 14.87 -11.92 -1.17
CA ASN A 56 16.33 -11.85 -1.18
C ASN A 56 16.97 -13.12 -0.61
N ASP A 57 16.35 -13.77 0.37
CA ASP A 57 16.82 -15.06 0.90
C ASP A 57 16.84 -16.17 -0.17
N ILE A 58 16.04 -16.05 -1.24
CA ILE A 58 16.13 -16.92 -2.42
C ILE A 58 17.37 -16.57 -3.26
N ALA A 59 17.57 -15.29 -3.53
CA ALA A 59 18.67 -14.80 -4.35
C ALA A 59 20.04 -15.02 -3.68
N ASP A 60 20.10 -14.92 -2.36
CA ASP A 60 21.29 -15.11 -1.53
C ASP A 60 21.52 -16.58 -1.13
N GLU A 61 20.68 -17.50 -1.64
CA GLU A 61 20.72 -18.95 -1.34
C GLU A 61 20.65 -19.30 0.16
N ARG A 62 20.12 -18.37 0.99
CA ARG A 62 20.01 -18.54 2.45
C ARG A 62 18.90 -19.52 2.84
N GLN A 63 17.89 -19.68 1.98
CA GLN A 63 16.80 -20.63 2.15
C GLN A 63 16.49 -21.37 0.85
N CYS A 64 15.96 -22.59 0.97
CA CYS A 64 15.46 -23.28 -0.21
C CYS A 64 14.22 -22.56 -0.74
N THR A 65 14.02 -22.63 -2.06
CA THR A 65 12.91 -21.94 -2.76
C THR A 65 11.55 -22.25 -2.14
N LYS A 66 11.35 -23.48 -1.66
CA LYS A 66 10.10 -23.89 -1.00
C LYS A 66 9.84 -23.05 0.26
N CYS A 67 10.82 -22.97 1.17
CA CYS A 67 10.67 -22.25 2.44
C CYS A 67 10.46 -20.74 2.22
N ALA A 68 11.16 -20.16 1.25
CA ALA A 68 11.00 -18.75 0.93
C ALA A 68 9.63 -18.45 0.28
N VAL A 69 9.15 -19.31 -0.62
CA VAL A 69 7.81 -19.19 -1.20
C VAL A 69 6.72 -19.37 -0.14
N GLU A 70 6.86 -20.34 0.76
CA GLU A 70 5.94 -20.53 1.89
C GLU A 70 5.89 -19.27 2.78
N THR A 71 7.05 -18.72 3.13
CA THR A 71 7.18 -17.48 3.92
C THR A 71 6.51 -16.29 3.21
N ALA A 72 6.86 -16.05 1.94
CA ALA A 72 6.28 -14.98 1.13
C ALA A 72 4.75 -15.12 1.03
N SER A 73 4.25 -16.34 0.80
CA SER A 73 2.81 -16.62 0.73
C SER A 73 2.09 -16.39 2.05
N GLY A 74 2.74 -16.71 3.17
CA GLY A 74 2.24 -16.47 4.52
C GLY A 74 2.09 -14.98 4.82
N LEU A 75 3.13 -14.20 4.53
CA LEU A 75 3.15 -12.74 4.68
C LEU A 75 2.05 -12.07 3.85
N LEU A 76 1.95 -12.43 2.56
CA LEU A 76 0.90 -11.91 1.67
C LEU A 76 -0.50 -12.27 2.16
N THR A 77 -0.70 -13.50 2.63
CA THR A 77 -2.01 -13.94 3.13
C THR A 77 -2.37 -13.24 4.45
N GLY A 78 -1.39 -13.02 5.33
CA GLY A 78 -1.54 -12.23 6.55
C GLY A 78 -2.03 -10.82 6.24
N TYR A 79 -1.33 -10.12 5.35
CA TYR A 79 -1.72 -8.78 4.89
C TYR A 79 -3.14 -8.72 4.32
N VAL A 80 -3.49 -9.68 3.46
CA VAL A 80 -4.83 -9.73 2.86
C VAL A 80 -5.92 -9.90 3.93
N ARG A 81 -5.64 -10.66 5.01
CA ARG A 81 -6.56 -10.78 6.15
C ARG A 81 -6.72 -9.46 6.88
N GLU A 82 -5.61 -8.79 7.21
CA GLU A 82 -5.64 -7.49 7.90
C GLU A 82 -6.42 -6.44 7.09
N VAL A 83 -6.18 -6.34 5.78
CA VAL A 83 -6.92 -5.43 4.90
C VAL A 83 -8.40 -5.78 4.86
N LYS A 84 -8.74 -7.07 4.89
CA LYS A 84 -10.15 -7.52 4.94
C LYS A 84 -10.81 -7.16 6.26
N GLU A 85 -10.09 -7.27 7.37
CA GLU A 85 -10.56 -6.90 8.70
C GLU A 85 -10.72 -5.39 8.85
N ALA A 86 -9.74 -4.60 8.43
CA ALA A 86 -9.84 -3.14 8.36
C ALA A 86 -11.05 -2.69 7.52
N LYS A 87 -11.33 -3.37 6.40
CA LYS A 87 -12.55 -3.15 5.60
C LYS A 87 -13.82 -3.50 6.36
N LYS A 88 -13.85 -4.56 7.17
CA LYS A 88 -15.01 -4.93 7.98
C LYS A 88 -15.24 -3.98 9.15
N ASN A 89 -14.17 -3.55 9.82
CA ASN A 89 -14.18 -2.71 11.02
C ASN A 89 -14.51 -1.24 10.76
N GLY A 90 -14.94 -0.90 9.53
CA GLY A 90 -15.36 0.46 9.19
C GLY A 90 -14.23 1.46 8.98
N GLN A 91 -12.96 1.03 8.97
CA GLN A 91 -11.82 1.93 8.74
C GLN A 91 -11.78 2.55 7.33
N TYR A 92 -12.62 2.05 6.42
CA TYR A 92 -12.78 2.60 5.08
C TYR A 92 -14.22 3.08 4.87
N SER A 93 -14.36 4.28 4.33
CA SER A 93 -15.63 4.78 3.79
C SER A 93 -16.13 3.91 2.63
N LYS A 94 -17.41 4.05 2.27
CA LYS A 94 -18.00 3.30 1.14
C LYS A 94 -17.32 3.69 -0.18
N GLU A 95 -16.94 4.95 -0.29
CA GLU A 95 -16.30 5.59 -1.44
C GLU A 95 -14.88 5.06 -1.60
N GLU A 96 -14.09 5.05 -0.51
CA GLU A 96 -12.74 4.48 -0.51
C GLU A 96 -12.74 2.98 -0.81
N LYS A 97 -13.69 2.21 -0.25
CA LYS A 97 -13.83 0.78 -0.57
C LYS A 97 -14.08 0.55 -2.06
N LYS A 98 -14.95 1.36 -2.67
CA LYS A 98 -15.27 1.27 -4.10
C LYS A 98 -14.07 1.67 -4.97
N ALA A 99 -13.40 2.76 -4.62
CA ALA A 99 -12.24 3.26 -5.35
C ALA A 99 -11.09 2.24 -5.31
N LEU A 100 -10.72 1.76 -4.12
CA LEU A 100 -9.69 0.74 -3.94
C LEU A 100 -10.03 -0.55 -4.70
N LYS A 101 -11.29 -1.00 -4.67
CA LYS A 101 -11.72 -2.17 -5.45
C LYS A 101 -11.57 -1.95 -6.96
N LYS A 102 -11.86 -0.75 -7.46
CA LYS A 102 -11.73 -0.39 -8.87
C LYS A 102 -10.26 -0.40 -9.30
N GLU A 103 -9.39 0.21 -8.51
CA GLU A 103 -7.94 0.26 -8.75
C GLU A 103 -7.34 -1.16 -8.79
N ILE A 104 -7.60 -1.98 -7.76
CA ILE A 104 -7.12 -3.37 -7.71
C ILE A 104 -7.62 -4.17 -8.91
N LYS A 105 -8.90 -4.01 -9.31
CA LYS A 105 -9.44 -4.70 -10.48
C LYS A 105 -8.79 -4.23 -11.78
N GLY A 106 -8.41 -2.95 -11.87
CA GLY A 106 -7.64 -2.40 -12.99
C GLY A 106 -6.27 -3.08 -13.11
N LEU A 107 -5.53 -3.12 -12.01
CA LEU A 107 -4.21 -3.77 -11.94
C LEU A 107 -4.28 -5.26 -12.29
N ALA A 108 -5.24 -5.99 -11.70
CA ALA A 108 -5.41 -7.42 -11.95
C ALA A 108 -5.74 -7.73 -13.43
N LYS A 109 -6.46 -6.85 -14.12
CA LYS A 109 -6.70 -6.99 -15.56
C LYS A 109 -5.42 -6.79 -16.38
N GLY A 110 -4.58 -5.82 -15.99
CA GLY A 110 -3.26 -5.61 -16.59
C GLY A 110 -2.41 -6.87 -16.47
N VAL A 111 -2.22 -7.35 -15.24
CA VAL A 111 -1.47 -8.60 -14.98
C VAL A 111 -2.02 -9.78 -15.78
N LYS A 112 -3.35 -9.97 -15.81
CA LYS A 112 -3.97 -11.06 -16.59
C LYS A 112 -3.67 -10.94 -18.09
N ARG A 113 -3.72 -9.72 -18.65
CA ARG A 113 -3.42 -9.48 -20.06
C ARG A 113 -1.96 -9.83 -20.34
N ASP A 114 -1.05 -9.40 -19.48
CA ASP A 114 0.39 -9.57 -19.68
C ASP A 114 0.79 -11.06 -19.54
N VAL A 115 0.22 -11.78 -18.56
CA VAL A 115 0.38 -13.25 -18.43
C VAL A 115 -0.18 -13.97 -19.67
N LYS A 116 -1.33 -13.53 -20.18
CA LYS A 116 -1.90 -14.13 -21.40
C LYS A 116 -1.01 -13.90 -22.63
N ALA A 117 -0.37 -12.72 -22.74
CA ALA A 117 0.55 -12.43 -23.83
C ALA A 117 1.77 -13.38 -23.79
N LEU A 118 2.41 -13.51 -22.63
CA LEU A 118 3.53 -14.45 -22.44
C LEU A 118 3.16 -15.91 -22.80
N TRP A 119 1.96 -16.34 -22.43
CA TRP A 119 1.47 -17.68 -22.77
C TRP A 119 1.16 -17.90 -24.25
N LEU A 120 0.83 -16.83 -24.98
CA LEU A 120 0.61 -16.89 -26.43
C LEU A 120 1.93 -16.77 -27.19
N GLU A 121 2.93 -16.05 -26.67
CA GLU A 121 4.28 -15.96 -27.25
C GLU A 121 5.09 -17.25 -27.08
N GLY A 122 4.84 -18.02 -26.01
CA GLY A 122 5.46 -19.34 -25.78
C GLY A 122 4.79 -20.51 -26.52
N LYS A 123 3.87 -20.23 -27.46
CA LYS A 123 3.11 -21.22 -28.24
C LYS A 123 3.47 -21.10 -29.72
#